data_AF-A0AAU4ZLH8-F1
#
_entry.id   AF-A0AAU4ZLH8-F1
#
_cell.length_a   1.000
_cell.length_b   1.000
_cell.length_c   1.000
_cell.angle_alpha   90.00
_cell.angle_beta   90.00
_cell.angle_gamma   90.00
#
_symmetry.space_group_name_H-M   'P 1'
#
loop_
_entity.id
_entity.type
_entity.pdbx_description
1 polymer ?
#
loop_
_entity_poly.entity_id
_entity_poly.type
_entity_poly.pdbx_seq_one_letter_code
_entity_poly.pdbx_strand_id
1 'polypeptide(L)'
;MAEEQTAAQKLLGDFAPELVRLTDDVLFGEVWASEGLSQRDRSLITVATLVALYRADQLAFHLPKALENGVTKDELVEAITHIAFYAGWPNAMSAITQLKNLVEGADAS
;
A
#
# COMPACT_ATOMS: atom_id res chain seq x y z
N MET A 1 -16.93 3.66 24.94
CA MET A 1 -16.10 2.45 24.73
C MET A 1 -14.73 2.96 24.34
N ALA A 2 -13.64 2.43 24.90
CA ALA A 2 -12.31 2.83 24.43
C ALA A 2 -12.22 2.46 22.94
N GLU A 3 -11.85 3.41 22.09
CA GLU A 3 -11.54 3.12 20.69
C GLU A 3 -10.47 2.02 20.66
N GLU A 4 -10.68 1.01 19.82
CA GLU A 4 -9.72 -0.07 19.69
C GLU A 4 -8.42 0.49 19.10
N GLN A 5 -7.28 0.13 19.70
CA GLN A 5 -5.98 0.63 19.25
C GLN A 5 -5.71 0.28 17.80
N THR A 6 -5.15 1.23 17.04
CA THR A 6 -4.74 1.03 15.65
C THR A 6 -3.63 -0.01 15.55
N ALA A 7 -3.41 -0.58 14.35
CA ALA A 7 -2.32 -1.53 14.14
C ALA A 7 -0.94 -0.92 14.46
N ALA A 8 -0.75 0.37 14.16
CA ALA A 8 0.47 1.10 14.47
C ALA A 8 0.65 1.27 15.99
N GLN A 9 -0.42 1.62 16.71
CA GLN A 9 -0.41 1.72 18.18
C GLN A 9 -0.04 0.39 18.84
N LYS A 10 -0.65 -0.73 18.40
CA LYS A 10 -0.36 -2.07 18.92
C LYS A 10 1.10 -2.49 18.66
N LEU A 11 1.68 -2.10 17.52
CA LEU A 11 3.01 -2.52 17.12
C LEU A 11 4.14 -1.66 17.71
N LEU A 12 3.94 -0.34 17.76
CA LEU A 12 5.01 0.63 18.03
C LEU A 12 4.65 1.71 19.06
N GLY A 13 3.46 1.68 19.66
CA GLY A 13 2.96 2.75 20.54
C GLY A 13 3.89 3.09 21.70
N ASP A 14 4.42 2.07 22.39
CA ASP A 14 5.31 2.27 23.53
C ASP A 14 6.75 2.62 23.11
N PHE A 15 7.15 2.24 21.89
CA PHE A 15 8.53 2.38 21.41
C PHE A 15 8.76 3.69 20.63
N ALA A 16 7.81 4.08 19.79
CA ALA A 16 7.89 5.24 18.91
C ALA A 16 6.54 5.99 18.87
N PRO A 17 6.09 6.56 20.00
CA PRO A 17 4.75 7.15 20.13
C PRO A 17 4.48 8.29 19.14
N GLU A 18 5.48 9.13 18.83
CA GLU A 18 5.29 10.21 17.86
C GLU A 18 5.14 9.68 16.42
N LEU A 19 5.84 8.61 16.06
CA LEU A 19 5.67 7.99 14.74
C LEU A 19 4.25 7.42 14.59
N VAL A 20 3.74 6.79 15.64
CA VAL A 20 2.37 6.29 15.68
C VAL A 20 1.37 7.44 15.57
N ARG A 21 1.56 8.52 16.35
CA ARG A 21 0.71 9.70 16.28
C ARG A 21 0.70 10.33 14.87
N LEU A 22 1.86 10.47 14.23
CA LEU A 22 1.95 10.97 12.85
C LEU A 22 1.30 10.03 11.83
N THR A 23 1.34 8.72 12.09
CA THR A 23 0.68 7.72 11.24
C THR A 23 -0.84 7.83 11.34
N ASP A 24 -1.37 7.90 12.56
CA ASP A 24 -2.81 7.95 12.80
C ASP A 24 -3.40 9.32 12.42
N ASP A 25 -2.86 10.41 12.98
CA ASP A 25 -3.44 11.75 12.83
C ASP A 25 -3.16 12.34 11.45
N VAL A 26 -1.89 12.34 11.03
CA VAL A 26 -1.47 13.10 9.85
C VAL A 26 -1.56 12.26 8.58
N LEU A 27 -0.95 11.06 8.56
CA LEU A 27 -0.97 10.23 7.37
C LEU A 27 -2.40 9.78 7.07
N PHE A 28 -3.05 9.06 7.98
CA PHE A 28 -4.39 8.52 7.72
C PHE A 28 -5.52 9.53 7.99
N GLY A 29 -5.44 10.29 9.08
CA GLY A 29 -6.47 11.26 9.48
C GLY A 29 -6.57 12.51 8.61
N GLU A 30 -5.48 12.93 7.96
CA GLU A 30 -5.47 14.12 7.09
C GLU A 30 -5.15 13.77 5.63
N VAL A 31 -3.96 13.24 5.35
CA VAL A 31 -3.47 13.09 3.97
C VAL A 31 -4.30 12.08 3.18
N TRP A 32 -4.60 10.91 3.74
CA TRP A 32 -5.46 9.90 3.10
C TRP A 32 -6.96 10.25 3.19
N ALA A 33 -7.39 11.05 4.16
CA ALA A 33 -8.79 11.49 4.27
C ALA A 33 -9.14 12.65 3.34
N SER A 34 -8.15 13.34 2.78
CA SER A 34 -8.35 14.51 1.93
C SER A 34 -9.11 14.19 0.62
N GLU A 35 -10.17 14.95 0.34
CA GLU A 35 -11.07 14.75 -0.80
C GLU A 35 -10.49 15.15 -2.17
N GLY A 36 -9.33 15.80 -2.21
CA GLY A 36 -8.74 16.30 -3.46
C GLY A 36 -8.24 15.21 -4.42
N LEU A 37 -8.07 13.98 -3.94
CA LEU A 37 -7.72 12.82 -4.74
C LEU A 37 -8.42 11.58 -4.15
N SER A 38 -8.99 10.74 -5.02
CA SER A 38 -9.75 9.56 -4.59
C SER A 38 -8.86 8.55 -3.86
N GLN A 39 -9.46 7.76 -2.96
CA GLN A 39 -8.74 6.68 -2.28
C GLN A 39 -8.19 5.62 -3.25
N ARG A 40 -8.89 5.43 -4.38
CA ARG A 40 -8.43 4.58 -5.49
C ARG A 40 -7.11 5.09 -6.05
N ASP A 41 -7.07 6.37 -6.44
CA ASP A 41 -5.90 6.94 -7.10
C ASP A 41 -4.73 7.13 -6.12
N ARG A 42 -5.01 7.45 -4.85
CA ARG A 42 -4.00 7.46 -3.77
C ARG A 42 -3.35 6.11 -3.59
N SER A 43 -4.13 5.02 -3.58
CA SER A 43 -3.58 3.68 -3.52
C SER A 43 -2.73 3.35 -4.75
N LEU A 44 -3.20 3.69 -5.96
CA LEU A 44 -2.44 3.44 -7.19
C LEU A 44 -1.08 4.17 -7.18
N ILE A 45 -1.06 5.45 -6.80
CA ILE A 45 0.18 6.25 -6.73
C ILE A 45 1.11 5.73 -5.63
N THR A 46 0.56 5.31 -4.49
CA THR A 46 1.34 4.74 -3.39
C THR A 46 2.03 3.46 -3.82
N VAL A 47 1.28 2.53 -4.43
CA VAL A 47 1.83 1.28 -4.99
C VAL A 47 2.90 1.62 -6.02
N ALA A 48 2.60 2.48 -6.99
CA ALA A 48 3.56 2.85 -8.04
C ALA A 48 4.88 3.39 -7.46
N THR A 49 4.78 4.24 -6.43
CA THR A 49 5.94 4.82 -5.74
C THR A 49 6.74 3.76 -4.98
N LEU A 50 6.08 2.85 -4.27
CA LEU A 50 6.75 1.76 -3.54
C LEU A 50 7.48 0.80 -4.48
N VAL A 51 6.88 0.51 -5.64
CA VAL A 51 7.55 -0.26 -6.71
C VAL A 51 8.78 0.49 -7.20
N ALA A 52 8.64 1.77 -7.55
CA ALA A 52 9.74 2.58 -8.05
C ALA A 52 10.91 2.72 -7.05
N LEU A 53 10.62 2.74 -5.75
CA LEU A 53 11.62 2.84 -4.68
C LEU A 53 12.16 1.49 -4.20
N TYR A 54 11.77 0.38 -4.81
CA TYR A 54 12.14 -0.98 -4.38
C TYR A 54 11.83 -1.25 -2.90
N ARG A 55 10.61 -0.88 -2.46
CA ARG A 55 10.08 -1.11 -1.09
C ARG A 55 9.03 -2.22 -1.11
N ALA A 56 9.46 -3.41 -1.54
CA ALA A 56 8.58 -4.54 -1.78
C ALA A 56 7.90 -5.07 -0.48
N ASP A 57 8.53 -4.88 0.67
CA ASP A 57 8.01 -5.20 2.00
C ASP A 57 6.71 -4.42 2.32
N GLN A 58 6.61 -3.18 1.86
CA GLN A 58 5.42 -2.34 2.08
C GLN A 58 4.26 -2.72 1.14
N LEU A 59 4.55 -3.41 0.02
CA LEU A 59 3.52 -3.81 -0.94
C LEU A 59 2.55 -4.85 -0.37
N ALA A 60 2.97 -5.62 0.65
CA ALA A 60 2.10 -6.58 1.32
C ALA A 60 0.86 -5.93 1.96
N PHE A 61 0.98 -4.67 2.42
CA PHE A 61 -0.15 -3.91 2.93
C PHE A 61 -0.87 -3.10 1.83
N HIS A 62 -0.11 -2.47 0.93
CA HIS A 62 -0.67 -1.52 -0.02
C HIS A 62 -1.34 -2.16 -1.25
N LEU A 63 -0.96 -3.38 -1.67
CA LEU A 63 -1.64 -4.07 -2.77
C LEU A 63 -3.06 -4.49 -2.40
N PRO A 64 -3.33 -5.14 -1.25
CA PRO A 64 -4.71 -5.42 -0.81
C PRO A 64 -5.52 -4.13 -0.65
N LYS A 65 -4.91 -3.08 -0.08
CA LYS A 65 -5.60 -1.80 0.11
C LYS A 65 -5.94 -1.12 -1.21
N ALA A 66 -5.12 -1.28 -2.25
CA ALA A 66 -5.42 -0.79 -3.59
C ALA A 66 -6.62 -1.51 -4.20
N LEU A 67 -6.70 -2.83 -4.05
CA LEU A 67 -7.84 -3.63 -4.50
C LEU A 67 -9.13 -3.23 -3.76
N GLU A 68 -9.07 -3.10 -2.42
CA GLU A 68 -10.19 -2.65 -1.59
C GLU A 68 -10.70 -1.26 -2.01
N ASN A 69 -9.78 -0.35 -2.32
CA ASN A 69 -10.11 1.00 -2.77
C ASN A 69 -10.52 1.07 -4.26
N GLY A 70 -10.61 -0.06 -4.97
CA GLY A 70 -11.17 -0.14 -6.32
C GLY A 70 -10.17 -0.03 -7.48
N VAL A 71 -8.86 -0.16 -7.23
CA VAL A 71 -7.89 -0.42 -8.30
C VAL A 71 -8.03 -1.89 -8.70
N THR A 72 -8.17 -2.19 -9.98
CA THR A 72 -8.32 -3.59 -10.41
C THR A 72 -6.97 -4.31 -10.45
N LYS A 73 -7.00 -5.65 -10.36
CA LYS A 73 -5.81 -6.49 -10.57
C LYS A 73 -5.13 -6.17 -11.90
N ASP A 74 -5.92 -6.04 -12.97
CA ASP A 74 -5.39 -5.81 -14.32
C ASP A 74 -4.70 -4.43 -14.41
N GLU A 75 -5.26 -3.40 -13.78
CA GLU A 75 -4.62 -2.09 -13.69
C GLU A 75 -3.32 -2.12 -12.88
N LEU A 76 -3.25 -2.91 -11.80
CA LEU A 76 -2.02 -3.09 -11.05
C LEU A 76 -0.95 -3.83 -11.87
N VAL A 77 -1.34 -4.86 -12.63
CA VAL A 77 -0.44 -5.57 -13.55
C VAL A 77 0.11 -4.62 -14.61
N GLU A 78 -0.74 -3.81 -15.24
CA GLU A 78 -0.34 -2.83 -16.25
C GLU A 78 0.55 -1.73 -15.66
N ALA A 79 0.19 -1.18 -14.50
CA ALA A 79 0.99 -0.15 -13.84
C ALA A 79 2.39 -0.66 -13.47
N ILE A 80 2.49 -1.85 -12.88
CA ILE A 80 3.78 -2.46 -12.50
C ILE A 80 4.62 -2.74 -13.75
N THR A 81 4.01 -3.26 -14.81
CA THR A 81 4.67 -3.48 -16.11
C THR A 81 5.19 -2.16 -16.69
N HIS A 82 4.38 -1.11 -16.65
CA HIS A 82 4.77 0.20 -17.15
C HIS A 82 5.93 0.80 -16.36
N ILE A 83 5.92 0.65 -15.02
CA ILE A 83 6.99 1.11 -14.12
C ILE A 83 8.32 0.40 -14.41
N ALA A 84 8.32 -0.83 -14.93
CA ALA A 84 9.55 -1.55 -15.30
C ALA A 84 10.45 -0.73 -16.25
N PHE A 85 9.85 0.10 -17.12
CA PHE A 85 10.57 0.95 -18.06
C PHE A 85 11.16 2.22 -17.44
N TYR A 86 10.67 2.65 -16.27
CA TYR A 86 11.12 3.88 -15.60
C TYR A 86 11.99 3.60 -14.37
N ALA A 87 11.71 2.51 -13.66
CA ALA A 87 12.39 2.14 -12.42
C ALA A 87 13.17 0.82 -12.49
N GLY A 88 13.14 0.14 -13.64
CA GLY A 88 13.93 -1.05 -13.92
C GLY A 88 13.19 -2.38 -13.67
N TRP A 89 13.65 -3.41 -14.38
CA TRP A 89 13.06 -4.75 -14.35
C TRP A 89 13.04 -5.42 -12.95
N PRO A 90 14.10 -5.32 -12.12
CA PRO A 90 14.09 -5.89 -10.78
C PRO A 90 12.95 -5.37 -9.91
N ASN A 91 12.63 -4.08 -10.00
CA ASN A 91 11.54 -3.46 -9.26
C ASN A 91 10.19 -4.05 -9.63
N ALA A 92 9.93 -4.16 -10.94
CA ALA A 92 8.69 -4.74 -11.45
C ALA A 92 8.57 -6.23 -11.12
N MET A 93 9.64 -7.01 -11.27
CA MET A 93 9.63 -8.45 -10.97
C MET A 93 9.35 -8.74 -9.50
N SER A 94 9.96 -7.98 -8.58
CA SER A 94 9.68 -8.11 -7.15
C SER A 94 8.23 -7.75 -6.82
N ALA A 95 7.70 -6.68 -7.40
CA ALA A 95 6.34 -6.22 -7.16
C ALA A 95 5.27 -7.17 -7.74
N ILE A 96 5.44 -7.61 -8.99
CA ILE A 96 4.46 -8.48 -9.66
C ILE A 96 4.37 -9.85 -8.99
N THR A 97 5.48 -10.34 -8.44
CA THR A 97 5.49 -11.59 -7.65
C THR A 97 4.67 -11.45 -6.37
N GLN A 98 4.75 -10.30 -5.67
CA GLN A 98 3.92 -10.03 -4.50
C GLN A 98 2.42 -9.96 -4.87
N LEU A 99 2.07 -9.28 -5.97
CA LEU A 99 0.70 -9.24 -6.45
C LEU A 99 0.17 -10.63 -6.82
N LYS A 100 0.97 -11.45 -7.51
CA LYS A 100 0.62 -12.84 -7.85
C LYS A 100 0.33 -13.66 -6.59
N ASN A 101 1.21 -13.61 -5.60
CA ASN A 101 1.04 -14.35 -4.35
C ASN A 101 -0.22 -13.92 -3.59
N LEU A 102 -0.53 -12.62 -3.59
CA LEU A 102 -1.74 -12.09 -2.97
C LEU A 102 -3.01 -12.64 -3.63
N VAL A 103 -3.10 -12.58 -4.96
CA VAL A 103 -4.32 -12.99 -5.67
C VAL A 103 -4.50 -14.51 -5.68
N GLU A 104 -3.43 -15.28 -5.86
CA GLU A 104 -3.51 -16.75 -5.84
C GLU A 104 -3.69 -17.31 -4.42
N GLY A 105 -3.16 -16.62 -3.40
CA GLY A 105 -3.38 -17.00 -2.00
C GLY A 105 -4.81 -16.72 -1.52
N ALA A 106 -5.47 -15.71 -2.08
CA ALA A 106 -6.88 -15.43 -1.82
C ALA A 106 -7.81 -16.48 -2.43
N ASP A 107 -7.47 -17.06 -3.59
CA ASP A 107 -8.25 -18.12 -4.24
C ASP A 107 -8.10 -19.50 -3.57
N ALA A 108 -7.14 -19.65 -2.64
CA ALA A 108 -6.86 -20.91 -1.93
C ALA A 108 -7.47 -20.97 -0.51
N SER A 109 -8.19 -19.94 -0.08
CA SER A 109 -8.80 -19.80 1.26
C SER A 109 -10.33 -19.74 1.18
#